data_AF-A0A3D2WIK7-F1
#
_entry.id   AF-A0A3D2WIK7-F1
#
_cell.length_a   1.000
_cell.length_b   1.000
_cell.length_c   1.000
_cell.angle_alpha   90.00
_cell.angle_beta   90.00
_cell.angle_gamma   90.00
#
_symmetry.space_group_name_H-M   'P 1'
#
loop_
_entity.id
_entity.type
_entity.pdbx_description
1 polymer ?
#
loop_
_entity_poly.entity_id
_entity_poly.type
_entity_poly.pdbx_seq_one_letter_code
_entity_poly.pdbx_strand_id
1 'polypeptide(L)'
;MISIKTNAIKLPKGETIIEVIVATLVFAVGILGNLGLQSASVQSNKASLHQTKAILAANDIAERMRANREAALAGDYDSYSSSNPPGNPGCDQAPCSTTNIAQYHLFDWSQNFANVYEDERFTHLLPDGAATINFDAANNEYSIQVSWTEQAYEETSTGAQKTNRTQTHELVLTI
;
A
#
# COMPACT_ATOMS: atom_id res chain seq x y z
N MET A 1 41.63 51.75 50.82
CA MET A 1 40.52 52.47 50.16
C MET A 1 40.04 51.61 49.01
N ILE A 2 38.87 50.97 49.13
CA ILE A 2 38.32 50.04 48.12
C ILE A 2 37.18 50.76 47.41
N SER A 3 37.26 50.89 46.08
CA SER A 3 36.26 51.54 45.25
C SER A 3 35.34 50.49 44.64
N ILE A 4 34.07 50.48 45.05
CA ILE A 4 33.03 49.59 44.51
C ILE A 4 32.37 50.31 43.33
N LYS A 5 32.49 49.75 42.12
CA LYS A 5 31.78 50.25 40.94
C LYS A 5 30.39 49.61 40.86
N THR A 6 29.34 50.42 40.97
CA THR A 6 27.95 50.02 40.74
C THR A 6 27.66 49.99 39.24
N ASN A 7 27.47 48.79 38.68
CA ASN A 7 27.00 48.64 37.31
C ASN A 7 25.47 48.80 37.28
N ALA A 8 24.98 49.80 36.54
CA ALA A 8 23.56 50.02 36.35
C ALA A 8 22.94 48.86 35.53
N ILE A 9 21.94 48.18 36.09
CA ILE A 9 21.15 47.16 35.37
C ILE A 9 20.23 47.89 34.40
N LYS A 10 20.46 47.74 33.09
CA LYS A 10 19.54 48.22 32.06
C LYS A 10 18.30 47.34 32.05
N LEU A 11 17.14 47.89 32.39
CA LEU A 11 15.85 47.22 32.19
C LEU A 11 15.61 47.06 30.68
N PRO A 12 15.20 45.87 30.19
CA PRO A 12 14.87 45.68 28.78
C PRO A 12 13.72 46.64 28.40
N LYS A 13 13.90 47.35 27.28
CA LYS A 13 12.86 48.25 26.74
C LYS A 13 11.65 47.42 26.28
N GLY A 14 10.44 47.98 26.42
CA GLY A 14 9.16 47.30 26.08
C GLY A 14 9.00 46.83 24.63
N GLU A 15 9.95 47.14 23.75
CA GLU A 15 10.08 46.64 22.37
C GLU A 15 10.27 45.11 22.33
N THR A 16 10.83 44.49 23.37
CA THR A 16 11.10 43.03 23.38
C THR A 16 9.85 42.17 23.48
N ILE A 17 8.76 42.66 24.08
CA ILE A 17 7.52 41.86 24.23
C ILE A 17 6.81 41.74 22.88
N ILE A 18 6.72 42.84 22.13
CA ILE A 18 6.10 42.80 20.80
C ILE A 18 6.94 41.96 19.82
N GLU A 19 8.27 42.01 19.94
CA GLU A 19 9.18 41.18 19.15
C GLU A 19 8.97 39.68 19.41
N VAL A 20 8.86 39.27 20.68
CA VAL A 20 8.61 37.86 21.03
C VAL A 20 7.23 37.39 20.58
N ILE A 21 6.19 38.24 20.67
CA ILE A 21 4.85 37.89 20.20
C ILE A 21 4.83 37.72 18.68
N VAL A 22 5.47 38.62 17.93
CA VAL A 22 5.56 38.51 16.46
C VAL A 22 6.41 37.31 16.07
N ALA A 23 7.54 37.06 16.74
CA ALA A 23 8.37 35.87 16.49
C ALA A 23 7.61 34.57 16.74
N THR A 24 6.83 34.50 17.82
CA THR A 24 6.01 33.33 18.15
C THR A 24 4.87 33.15 17.15
N LEU A 25 4.26 34.24 16.68
CA LEU A 25 3.22 34.20 15.65
C LEU A 25 3.76 33.63 14.33
N VAL A 26 4.90 34.15 13.86
CA VAL A 26 5.55 33.65 12.63
C VAL A 26 5.96 32.18 12.78
N PHE A 27 6.50 31.80 13.94
CA PHE A 27 6.85 30.42 14.24
C PHE A 27 5.63 29.48 14.22
N ALA A 28 4.52 29.90 14.82
CA ALA A 28 3.27 29.13 14.83
C ALA A 28 2.74 28.92 13.40
N VAL A 29 2.73 29.95 12.56
CA VAL A 29 2.35 29.84 11.14
C VAL A 29 3.30 28.91 10.38
N GLY A 30 4.60 29.00 10.65
CA GLY A 30 5.62 28.13 10.05
C GLY A 30 5.41 26.65 10.36
N ILE A 31 5.08 26.30 11.62
CA ILE A 31 4.79 24.91 12.00
C ILE A 31 3.52 24.40 11.33
N LEU A 32 2.44 25.20 11.29
CA LEU A 32 1.20 24.81 10.63
C LEU A 32 1.41 24.54 9.14
N GLY A 33 2.19 25.38 8.46
CA GLY A 33 2.58 25.15 7.06
C GLY A 33 3.38 23.85 6.88
N ASN A 34 4.33 23.57 7.77
CA ASN A 34 5.15 22.37 7.70
C ASN A 34 4.32 21.09 7.96
N LEU A 35 3.42 21.11 8.95
CA LEU A 35 2.53 19.99 9.25
C LEU A 35 1.60 19.66 8.08
N GLY A 36 1.11 20.68 7.35
CA GLY A 36 0.33 20.48 6.13
C GLY A 36 1.09 19.71 5.06
N LEU A 37 2.35 20.09 4.82
CA LEU A 37 3.23 19.40 3.87
C LEU A 37 3.58 17.97 4.31
N GLN A 38 3.86 17.77 5.60
CA GLN A 38 4.14 16.44 6.15
C GLN A 38 2.94 15.49 5.98
N SER A 39 1.73 15.97 6.24
CA SER A 39 0.50 15.17 6.07
C SER A 39 0.31 14.72 4.61
N ALA A 40 0.48 15.65 3.66
CA ALA A 40 0.40 15.34 2.23
C ALA A 40 1.47 14.32 1.80
N SER A 41 2.70 14.47 2.30
CA SER A 41 3.80 13.53 2.03
C SER A 41 3.51 12.13 2.55
N VAL A 42 2.98 11.99 3.78
CA VAL A 42 2.59 10.69 4.33
C VAL A 42 1.52 10.01 3.49
N GLN A 43 0.51 10.77 3.04
CA GLN A 43 -0.55 10.22 2.19
C GLN A 43 0.00 9.72 0.84
N SER A 44 0.86 10.51 0.20
CA SER A 44 1.51 10.11 -1.06
C SER A 44 2.39 8.86 -0.87
N ASN A 45 3.17 8.78 0.21
CA ASN A 45 4.00 7.62 0.51
C ASN A 45 3.16 6.35 0.72
N LYS A 46 2.01 6.46 1.39
CA LYS A 46 1.10 5.31 1.56
C LYS A 46 0.58 4.78 0.23
N ALA A 47 0.14 5.66 -0.66
CA ALA A 47 -0.33 5.27 -1.99
C ALA A 47 0.78 4.56 -2.80
N SER A 48 2.00 5.13 -2.82
CA SER A 48 3.15 4.49 -3.49
C SER A 48 3.52 3.14 -2.88
N LEU A 49 3.41 2.99 -1.55
CA LEU A 49 3.62 1.70 -0.88
C LEU A 49 2.56 0.66 -1.28
N HIS A 50 1.28 1.03 -1.36
CA HIS A 50 0.23 0.11 -1.82
C HIS A 50 0.45 -0.32 -3.27
N GLN A 51 0.77 0.62 -4.16
CA GLN A 51 1.11 0.31 -5.54
C GLN A 51 2.30 -0.66 -5.64
N THR A 52 3.37 -0.40 -4.87
CA THR A 52 4.55 -1.29 -4.83
C THR A 52 4.18 -2.69 -4.38
N LYS A 53 3.36 -2.82 -3.34
CA LYS A 53 2.88 -4.11 -2.84
C LYS A 53 2.03 -4.86 -3.86
N ALA A 54 1.15 -4.18 -4.59
CA ALA A 54 0.35 -4.78 -5.65
C ALA A 54 1.22 -5.31 -6.80
N ILE A 55 2.22 -4.53 -7.22
CA ILE A 55 3.20 -4.94 -8.24
C ILE A 55 3.98 -6.17 -7.77
N LEU A 56 4.45 -6.17 -6.52
CA LEU A 56 5.18 -7.32 -5.97
C LEU A 56 4.31 -8.58 -5.91
N ALA A 57 3.05 -8.46 -5.50
CA ALA A 57 2.12 -9.59 -5.47
C ALA A 57 1.84 -10.14 -6.88
N ALA A 58 1.66 -9.28 -7.88
CA ALA A 58 1.47 -9.72 -9.27
C ALA A 58 2.74 -10.39 -9.84
N ASN A 59 3.92 -9.86 -9.53
CA ASN A 59 5.19 -10.44 -9.98
C ASN A 59 5.51 -11.77 -9.28
N ASP A 60 5.14 -11.94 -8.01
CA ASP A 60 5.33 -13.20 -7.28
C ASP A 60 4.59 -14.36 -7.98
N ILE A 61 3.31 -14.19 -8.29
CA ILE A 61 2.56 -15.25 -8.98
C ILE A 61 3.02 -15.44 -10.43
N ALA A 62 3.41 -14.36 -11.12
CA ALA A 62 3.98 -14.44 -12.47
C ALA A 62 5.27 -15.28 -12.48
N GLU A 63 6.14 -15.09 -11.50
CA GLU A 63 7.38 -15.86 -11.41
C GLU A 63 7.12 -17.33 -11.06
N ARG A 64 6.16 -17.61 -10.18
CA ARG A 64 5.70 -18.98 -9.88
C ARG A 64 5.12 -19.68 -11.12
N MET A 65 4.37 -18.96 -11.96
CA MET A 65 3.89 -19.47 -13.25
C MET A 65 5.03 -19.78 -14.22
N ARG A 66 6.05 -18.91 -14.31
CA ARG A 66 7.25 -19.19 -15.14
C ARG A 66 8.04 -20.39 -14.65
N ALA A 67 8.18 -20.54 -13.33
CA ALA A 67 8.86 -21.68 -12.73
C ALA A 67 8.12 -23.01 -13.01
N ASN A 68 6.79 -22.98 -13.05
CA ASN A 68 5.94 -24.12 -13.38
C ASN A 68 5.28 -23.93 -14.77
N ARG A 69 6.14 -23.76 -15.79
CA ARG A 69 5.73 -23.46 -17.17
C ARG A 69 4.79 -24.52 -17.76
N GLU A 70 4.98 -25.79 -17.41
CA GLU A 70 4.14 -26.89 -17.90
C GLU A 70 2.67 -26.69 -17.51
N ALA A 71 2.41 -26.42 -16.22
CA ALA A 71 1.06 -26.15 -15.72
C ALA A 71 0.50 -24.83 -16.28
N ALA A 72 1.35 -23.81 -16.46
CA ALA A 72 0.92 -22.55 -17.05
C ALA A 72 0.52 -22.69 -18.54
N LEU A 73 1.26 -23.46 -19.34
CA LEU A 73 0.85 -23.77 -20.73
C LEU A 73 -0.40 -24.66 -20.79
N ALA A 74 -0.65 -25.47 -19.76
CA ALA A 74 -1.85 -26.28 -19.64
C ALA A 74 -3.10 -25.47 -19.22
N GLY A 75 -2.93 -24.21 -18.79
CA GLY A 75 -4.03 -23.36 -18.33
C GLY A 75 -4.36 -23.52 -16.84
N ASP A 76 -3.54 -24.20 -16.04
CA ASP A 76 -3.86 -24.55 -14.65
C ASP A 76 -3.96 -23.35 -13.68
N TYR A 77 -3.56 -22.15 -14.13
CA TYR A 77 -3.69 -20.89 -13.38
C TYR A 77 -4.88 -20.02 -13.83
N ASP A 78 -5.68 -20.47 -14.79
CA ASP A 78 -6.80 -19.70 -15.34
C ASP A 78 -7.98 -19.58 -14.37
N SER A 79 -8.83 -18.59 -14.61
CA SER A 79 -10.13 -18.38 -13.96
C SER A 79 -10.02 -18.27 -12.43
N TYR A 80 -8.89 -17.75 -11.93
CA TYR A 80 -8.69 -17.54 -10.50
C TYR A 80 -9.40 -16.27 -10.02
N SER A 81 -10.04 -16.38 -8.86
CA SER A 81 -10.47 -15.24 -8.06
C SER A 81 -10.09 -15.45 -6.60
N SER A 82 -9.47 -14.44 -6.01
CA SER A 82 -9.21 -14.35 -4.57
C SER A 82 -10.48 -14.48 -3.70
N SER A 83 -11.68 -14.22 -4.23
CA SER A 83 -12.93 -14.45 -3.47
C SER A 83 -13.29 -15.94 -3.30
N ASN A 84 -12.65 -16.82 -4.07
CA ASN A 84 -12.87 -18.26 -4.04
C ASN A 84 -11.54 -18.97 -4.33
N PRO A 85 -10.56 -18.89 -3.41
CA PRO A 85 -9.26 -19.49 -3.62
C PRO A 85 -9.36 -21.03 -3.62
N PRO A 86 -8.48 -21.72 -4.35
CA PRO A 86 -8.39 -23.17 -4.27
C PRO A 86 -7.94 -23.61 -2.86
N GLY A 87 -8.32 -24.81 -2.44
CA GLY A 87 -7.84 -25.38 -1.18
C GLY A 87 -6.38 -25.84 -1.27
N ASN A 88 -5.74 -26.04 -0.12
CA ASN A 88 -4.40 -26.61 -0.05
C ASN A 88 -4.40 -28.06 -0.60
N PRO A 89 -3.64 -28.37 -1.67
CA PRO A 89 -3.56 -29.72 -2.23
C PRO A 89 -2.72 -30.70 -1.38
N GLY A 90 -2.13 -30.25 -0.27
CA GLY A 90 -1.39 -31.13 0.67
C GLY A 90 -0.02 -31.57 0.15
N CYS A 91 0.67 -30.69 -0.59
CA CYS A 91 2.00 -30.97 -1.17
C CYS A 91 3.11 -31.18 -0.13
N ASP A 92 2.81 -30.98 1.15
CA ASP A 92 3.67 -31.27 2.30
C ASP A 92 3.55 -32.73 2.78
N GLN A 93 2.48 -33.45 2.38
CA GLN A 93 2.18 -34.82 2.83
C GLN A 93 2.31 -35.87 1.70
N ALA A 94 2.35 -35.46 0.44
CA ALA A 94 2.48 -36.36 -0.72
C ALA A 94 3.21 -35.69 -1.90
N PRO A 95 3.82 -36.48 -2.82
CA PRO A 95 4.38 -35.93 -4.05
C PRO A 95 3.31 -35.21 -4.87
N CYS A 96 3.61 -33.98 -5.32
CA CYS A 96 2.70 -33.18 -6.13
C CYS A 96 3.03 -33.22 -7.62
N SER A 97 1.98 -33.31 -8.44
CA SER A 97 2.06 -33.05 -9.89
C SER A 97 2.23 -31.55 -10.16
N THR A 98 2.58 -31.20 -11.40
CA THR A 98 2.67 -29.81 -11.89
C THR A 98 1.36 -29.04 -11.67
N THR A 99 0.20 -29.68 -11.88
CA THR A 99 -1.12 -29.11 -11.57
C THR A 99 -1.34 -28.88 -10.07
N ASN A 100 -0.96 -29.83 -9.21
CA ASN A 100 -1.09 -29.64 -7.75
C ASN A 100 -0.18 -28.52 -7.26
N ILE A 101 1.01 -28.35 -7.85
CA ILE A 101 1.89 -27.22 -7.54
C ILE A 101 1.23 -25.90 -7.92
N ALA A 102 0.55 -25.82 -9.07
CA ALA A 102 -0.20 -24.61 -9.47
C ALA A 102 -1.32 -24.28 -8.46
N GLN A 103 -2.09 -25.28 -8.02
CA GLN A 103 -3.11 -25.11 -6.99
C GLN A 103 -2.52 -24.62 -5.67
N TYR A 104 -1.38 -25.18 -5.26
CA TYR A 104 -0.66 -24.74 -4.06
C TYR A 104 -0.18 -23.29 -4.19
N HIS A 105 0.35 -22.90 -5.35
CA HIS A 105 0.75 -21.51 -5.61
C HIS A 105 -0.42 -20.54 -5.47
N LEU A 106 -1.59 -20.86 -6.06
CA LEU A 106 -2.79 -20.03 -5.96
C LEU A 106 -3.36 -19.97 -4.54
N PHE A 107 -3.28 -21.08 -3.79
CA PHE A 107 -3.65 -21.14 -2.37
C PHE A 107 -2.72 -20.31 -1.48
N ASP A 108 -1.41 -20.41 -1.67
CA ASP A 108 -0.43 -19.62 -0.91
C ASP A 108 -0.53 -18.13 -1.25
N TRP A 109 -0.68 -17.82 -2.55
CA TRP A 109 -0.80 -16.45 -3.03
C TRP A 109 -2.09 -15.76 -2.55
N SER A 110 -3.19 -16.52 -2.41
CA SER A 110 -4.46 -15.97 -1.93
C SER A 110 -4.34 -15.39 -0.51
N GLN A 111 -3.44 -15.91 0.32
CA GLN A 111 -3.22 -15.44 1.69
C GLN A 111 -2.80 -13.96 1.78
N ASN A 112 -2.36 -13.35 0.67
CA ASN A 112 -2.03 -11.93 0.60
C ASN A 112 -3.26 -11.00 0.57
N PHE A 113 -4.45 -11.52 0.24
CA PHE A 113 -5.65 -10.74 -0.05
C PHE A 113 -6.67 -10.78 1.08
N ALA A 114 -7.46 -9.71 1.20
CA ALA A 114 -8.37 -9.49 2.33
C ALA A 114 -9.69 -10.25 2.22
N ASN A 115 -10.09 -10.59 0.99
CA ASN A 115 -11.35 -11.24 0.69
C ASN A 115 -11.32 -12.78 0.81
N VAL A 116 -10.23 -13.35 1.32
CA VAL A 116 -9.95 -14.80 1.29
C VAL A 116 -10.39 -15.50 2.57
N TYR A 117 -10.20 -14.88 3.74
CA TYR A 117 -10.61 -15.44 5.02
C TYR A 117 -11.16 -14.33 5.92
N GLU A 118 -12.38 -14.50 6.45
CA GLU A 118 -12.93 -13.67 7.55
C GLU A 118 -12.20 -13.89 8.89
N ASP A 119 -11.04 -14.55 8.89
CA ASP A 119 -10.23 -14.76 10.09
C ASP A 119 -9.33 -13.53 10.33
N GLU A 120 -9.67 -12.76 11.36
CA GLU A 120 -9.01 -11.53 11.80
C GLU A 120 -7.51 -11.68 12.11
N ARG A 121 -6.98 -12.91 12.14
CA ARG A 121 -5.56 -13.19 12.38
C ARG A 121 -4.66 -13.00 11.15
N PHE A 122 -5.24 -12.90 9.94
CA PHE A 122 -4.45 -12.70 8.72
C PHE A 122 -4.19 -11.20 8.48
N THR A 123 -2.91 -10.83 8.40
CA THR A 123 -2.52 -9.46 8.03
C THR A 123 -2.49 -9.34 6.51
N HIS A 124 -3.54 -8.76 5.93
CA HIS A 124 -3.63 -8.59 4.48
C HIS A 124 -2.60 -7.57 3.97
N LEU A 125 -2.05 -7.81 2.78
CA LEU A 125 -0.99 -6.99 2.19
C LEU A 125 -1.50 -5.58 1.83
N LEU A 126 -2.74 -5.54 1.32
CA LEU A 126 -3.42 -4.37 0.76
C LEU A 126 -4.79 -4.17 1.44
N PRO A 127 -5.23 -2.91 1.69
CA PRO A 127 -6.57 -2.63 2.19
C PRO A 127 -7.62 -3.06 1.17
N ASP A 128 -8.57 -3.91 1.59
CA ASP A 128 -9.58 -4.53 0.73
C ASP A 128 -8.97 -5.11 -0.57
N GLY A 129 -7.78 -5.69 -0.44
CA GLY A 129 -7.03 -6.24 -1.57
C GLY A 129 -7.77 -7.44 -2.18
N ALA A 130 -7.87 -7.46 -3.50
CA ALA A 130 -8.39 -8.60 -4.26
C ALA A 130 -7.54 -8.83 -5.51
N ALA A 131 -7.58 -10.04 -6.04
CA ALA A 131 -6.91 -10.39 -7.28
C ALA A 131 -7.70 -11.39 -8.13
N THR A 132 -7.46 -11.31 -9.45
CA THR A 132 -8.00 -12.22 -10.46
C THR A 132 -6.91 -12.60 -11.48
N ILE A 133 -7.01 -13.79 -12.04
CA ILE A 133 -6.14 -14.25 -13.14
C ILE A 133 -7.02 -14.83 -14.23
N ASN A 134 -6.78 -14.42 -15.48
CA ASN A 134 -7.42 -14.98 -16.66
C ASN A 134 -6.36 -15.37 -17.69
N PHE A 135 -6.60 -16.45 -18.42
CA PHE A 135 -5.75 -16.98 -19.46
C PHE A 135 -6.41 -16.84 -20.83
N ASP A 136 -5.72 -16.18 -21.75
CA ASP A 136 -6.04 -16.20 -23.16
C ASP A 136 -5.25 -17.32 -23.86
N ALA A 137 -5.94 -18.44 -24.07
CA ALA A 137 -5.39 -19.61 -24.76
C ALA A 137 -5.03 -19.35 -26.23
N ALA A 138 -5.58 -18.31 -26.87
CA ALA A 138 -5.23 -17.98 -28.26
C ALA A 138 -3.84 -17.35 -28.38
N ASN A 139 -3.43 -16.58 -27.37
CA ASN A 139 -2.18 -15.84 -27.34
C ASN A 139 -1.15 -16.38 -26.33
N ASN A 140 -1.51 -17.42 -25.56
CA ASN A 140 -0.73 -17.93 -24.42
C ASN A 140 -0.38 -16.82 -23.41
N GLU A 141 -1.36 -15.99 -23.11
CA GLU A 141 -1.18 -14.78 -22.32
C GLU A 141 -2.06 -14.81 -21.07
N TYR A 142 -1.46 -14.51 -19.92
CA TYR A 142 -2.13 -14.35 -18.64
C TYR A 142 -2.31 -12.87 -18.31
N SER A 143 -3.54 -12.47 -18.00
CA SER A 143 -3.85 -11.17 -17.37
C SER A 143 -4.01 -11.38 -15.87
N ILE A 144 -3.08 -10.83 -15.10
CA ILE A 144 -3.08 -10.85 -13.63
C ILE A 144 -3.51 -9.46 -13.17
N GLN A 145 -4.61 -9.38 -12.44
CA GLN A 145 -5.12 -8.12 -11.91
C GLN A 145 -5.09 -8.16 -10.39
N VAL A 146 -4.52 -7.12 -9.78
CA VAL A 146 -4.50 -6.91 -8.33
C VAL A 146 -5.14 -5.56 -8.05
N SER A 147 -6.20 -5.54 -7.24
CA SER A 147 -6.90 -4.33 -6.84
C SER A 147 -6.82 -4.09 -5.34
N TRP A 148 -6.93 -2.83 -4.95
CA TRP A 148 -6.95 -2.38 -3.56
C TRP A 148 -7.77 -1.10 -3.42
N THR A 149 -8.23 -0.81 -2.20
CA THR A 149 -8.99 0.40 -1.91
C THR A 149 -8.11 1.43 -1.22
N GLU A 150 -8.11 2.66 -1.74
CA GLU A 150 -7.46 3.81 -1.14
C GLU A 150 -8.49 4.85 -0.69
N GLN A 151 -8.08 5.67 0.29
CA GLN A 151 -8.86 6.82 0.73
C GLN A 151 -8.51 8.02 -0.15
N ALA A 152 -9.50 8.55 -0.85
CA ALA A 152 -9.39 9.79 -1.62
C ALA A 152 -10.28 10.88 -1.00
N TYR A 153 -9.93 12.14 -1.27
CA TYR A 153 -10.82 13.27 -1.02
C TYR A 153 -11.28 13.81 -2.37
N GLU A 154 -12.58 13.75 -2.62
CA GLU A 154 -13.21 14.25 -3.84
C GLU A 154 -13.98 15.53 -3.52
N GLU A 155 -13.83 16.55 -4.36
CA GLU A 155 -14.63 17.76 -4.25
C GLU A 155 -16.02 17.51 -4.83
N THR A 156 -17.03 17.65 -3.98
CA THR A 156 -18.44 17.62 -4.39
C THR A 156 -19.04 19.03 -4.26
N SER A 157 -20.24 19.25 -4.78
CA SER A 157 -20.95 20.54 -4.68
C SER A 157 -21.24 21.00 -3.25
N THR A 158 -21.09 20.11 -2.26
CA THR A 158 -21.26 20.38 -0.83
C THR A 158 -19.94 20.41 -0.04
N GLY A 159 -18.80 20.28 -0.72
CA GLY A 159 -17.45 20.30 -0.14
C GLY A 159 -16.66 19.01 -0.38
N ALA A 160 -15.44 18.96 0.18
CA ALA A 160 -14.58 17.79 0.08
C ALA A 160 -15.14 16.62 0.91
N GLN A 161 -15.40 15.49 0.26
CA GLN A 161 -15.86 14.27 0.90
C GLN A 161 -14.80 13.17 0.78
N LYS A 162 -14.68 12.38 1.84
CA LYS A 162 -13.79 11.22 1.88
C LYS A 162 -14.47 10.04 1.18
N THR A 163 -13.85 9.54 0.12
CA THR A 163 -14.37 8.45 -0.71
C THR A 163 -13.39 7.28 -0.72
N ASN A 164 -13.93 6.07 -0.81
CA ASN A 164 -13.16 4.86 -1.07
C ASN A 164 -12.98 4.74 -2.58
N ARG A 165 -11.74 4.77 -3.05
CA ARG A 165 -11.41 4.61 -4.47
C ARG A 165 -10.66 3.31 -4.67
N THR A 166 -11.23 2.42 -5.50
CA THR A 166 -10.53 1.21 -5.91
C THR A 166 -9.48 1.57 -6.97
N GLN A 167 -8.27 1.06 -6.79
CA GLN A 167 -7.18 1.09 -7.76
C GLN A 167 -6.90 -0.34 -8.20
N THR A 168 -6.51 -0.51 -9.46
CA THR A 168 -6.17 -1.82 -10.02
C THR A 168 -4.83 -1.71 -10.74
N HIS A 169 -3.95 -2.66 -10.47
CA HIS A 169 -2.74 -2.90 -11.24
C HIS A 169 -2.94 -4.16 -12.08
N GLU A 170 -2.65 -4.07 -13.37
CA GLU A 170 -2.69 -5.19 -14.29
C GLU A 170 -1.27 -5.52 -14.78
N LEU A 171 -0.94 -6.81 -14.73
CA LEU A 171 0.29 -7.37 -15.27
C LEU A 171 -0.10 -8.40 -16.33
N VAL A 172 0.41 -8.19 -17.54
CA VAL A 172 0.24 -9.13 -18.66
C VAL A 172 1.50 -9.98 -18.78
N LEU A 173 1.31 -11.30 -18.77
CA LEU A 173 2.38 -12.30 -18.83
C LEU A 173 2.16 -13.22 -20.02
N THR A 174 3.03 -13.16 -21.02
CA THR A 174 3.13 -14.21 -22.02
C THR A 174 3.95 -15.37 -21.48
N ILE A 175 3.42 -16.60 -21.55
CA ILE A 175 4.14 -17.81 -21.17
C ILE A 175 4.97 -18.28 -22.35
#